data_AF-A0A9D2ZWJ1-F1
#
_entry.id   AF-A0A9D2ZWJ1-F1
#
_cell.length_a   1.000
_cell.length_b   1.000
_cell.length_c   1.000
_cell.angle_alpha   90.00
_cell.angle_beta   90.00
_cell.angle_gamma   90.00
#
_symmetry.space_group_name_H-M   'P 1'
#
loop_
_entity.id
_entity.type
_entity.pdbx_description
1 polymer ?
#
loop_
_entity_poly.entity_id
_entity_poly.type
_entity_poly.pdbx_seq_one_letter_code
_entity_poly.pdbx_strand_id
1 'polypeptide(L)'
;MTELDAETLRDYYGAFSRLEASGTSPIYTSWAAGVSADDDVIALLLGLPRPKRQANLLFAAARHLGAGEGSYADLRTWLFEHWNDVRELMLARATQTNEAGRCATLLPALTRIPGPLALIEVGASAGLCLYPDRYSYRFTVTEATGTEFEQSTTLDPADGPSAVVLDCELTNTAVPERLPEVAWRAGIDLNPLDITDADQREWLTSLIWPEHQARRERLLAAASIAAADPPHLVRGDLLDTVESLLAEV
;
A
#
# COMPACT_ATOMS: atom_id res chain seq x y z
N MET A 1 -17.11 19.98 -19.52
CA MET A 1 -17.44 19.07 -18.41
C MET A 1 -18.79 18.48 -18.71
N THR A 2 -18.88 17.17 -18.94
CA THR A 2 -20.13 16.55 -19.41
C THR A 2 -20.92 15.97 -18.25
N GLU A 3 -22.24 15.93 -18.37
CA GLU A 3 -23.14 15.26 -17.42
C GLU A 3 -22.77 13.78 -17.23
N LEU A 4 -22.29 13.15 -18.31
CA LEU A 4 -21.75 11.79 -18.34
C LEU A 4 -20.51 11.61 -17.43
N ASP A 5 -19.63 12.61 -17.34
CA ASP A 5 -18.46 12.54 -16.44
C ASP A 5 -18.89 12.54 -14.97
N ALA A 6 -19.93 13.31 -14.65
CA ALA A 6 -20.48 13.40 -13.30
C ALA A 6 -21.16 12.09 -12.89
N GLU A 7 -21.99 11.53 -13.77
CA GLU A 7 -22.63 10.21 -13.56
C GLU A 7 -21.59 9.10 -13.36
N THR A 8 -20.58 9.04 -14.24
CA THR A 8 -19.47 8.08 -14.12
C THR A 8 -18.75 8.20 -12.77
N LEU A 9 -18.56 9.42 -12.28
CA LEU A 9 -17.88 9.65 -11.00
C LEU A 9 -18.76 9.26 -9.80
N ARG A 10 -20.06 9.57 -9.84
CA ARG A 10 -21.02 9.10 -8.82
C ARG A 10 -21.04 7.58 -8.76
N ASP A 11 -21.12 6.93 -9.91
CA ASP A 11 -21.09 5.46 -10.01
C ASP A 11 -19.82 4.87 -9.43
N TYR A 12 -18.66 5.47 -9.73
CA TYR A 12 -17.38 5.05 -9.15
C TYR A 12 -17.39 5.12 -7.62
N TYR A 13 -17.80 6.24 -7.01
CA TYR A 13 -17.84 6.37 -5.55
C TYR A 13 -18.88 5.44 -4.92
N GLY A 14 -20.04 5.27 -5.56
CA GLY A 14 -21.07 4.33 -5.11
C GLY A 14 -20.60 2.88 -5.17
N ALA A 15 -19.90 2.50 -6.24
CA ALA A 15 -19.28 1.18 -6.38
C ALA A 15 -18.16 0.98 -5.35
N PHE A 16 -17.29 1.96 -5.15
CA PHE A 16 -16.24 1.93 -4.13
C PHE A 16 -16.83 1.71 -2.74
N SER A 17 -17.90 2.44 -2.38
CA SER A 17 -18.61 2.25 -1.10
C SER A 17 -19.10 0.81 -0.92
N ARG A 18 -19.77 0.24 -1.94
CA ARG A 18 -20.43 -1.07 -1.84
C ARG A 18 -19.47 -2.26 -1.98
N LEU A 19 -18.45 -2.13 -2.82
CA LEU A 19 -17.61 -3.25 -3.27
C LEU A 19 -16.23 -3.24 -2.61
N GLU A 20 -15.65 -2.07 -2.36
CA GLU A 20 -14.28 -1.93 -1.85
C GLU A 20 -14.27 -1.63 -0.34
N ALA A 21 -15.11 -0.69 0.11
CA ALA A 21 -15.11 -0.20 1.48
C ALA A 21 -16.01 -1.00 2.42
N SER A 22 -17.14 -1.50 1.90
CA SER A 22 -18.13 -2.25 2.69
C SER A 22 -17.51 -3.48 3.35
N GLY A 23 -17.81 -3.67 4.64
CA GLY A 23 -17.30 -4.79 5.43
C GLY A 23 -15.85 -4.64 5.90
N THR A 24 -15.12 -3.60 5.47
CA THR A 24 -13.73 -3.38 5.89
C THR A 24 -13.45 -2.00 6.47
N SER A 25 -14.12 -0.94 6.00
CA SER A 25 -14.02 0.41 6.57
C SER A 25 -15.39 1.10 6.58
N PRO A 26 -16.08 1.11 7.73
CA PRO A 26 -17.32 1.88 7.91
C PRO A 26 -17.18 3.37 7.55
N ILE A 27 -16.04 4.01 7.87
CA ILE A 27 -15.81 5.42 7.56
C ILE A 27 -15.75 5.62 6.05
N TYR A 28 -14.91 4.87 5.33
CA TYR A 28 -14.79 5.03 3.87
C TYR A 28 -16.06 4.60 3.14
N THR A 29 -16.81 3.63 3.69
CA THR A 29 -18.13 3.24 3.18
C THR A 29 -19.09 4.42 3.24
N SER A 30 -19.19 5.07 4.40
CA SER A 30 -20.07 6.23 4.62
C SER A 30 -19.64 7.42 3.77
N TRP A 31 -18.35 7.75 3.76
CA TRP A 31 -17.81 8.87 2.99
C TRP A 31 -18.04 8.68 1.49
N ALA A 32 -17.75 7.49 0.95
CA ALA A 32 -17.94 7.23 -0.48
C ALA A 32 -19.41 7.22 -0.89
N ALA A 33 -20.30 6.68 -0.05
CA ALA A 33 -21.74 6.78 -0.28
C ALA A 33 -22.21 8.24 -0.29
N GLY A 34 -21.73 9.04 0.66
CA GLY A 34 -22.02 10.47 0.73
C GLY A 34 -21.56 11.22 -0.53
N VAL A 35 -20.29 11.07 -0.92
CA VAL A 35 -19.76 11.70 -2.15
C VAL A 35 -20.54 11.28 -3.39
N SER A 36 -20.96 10.01 -3.49
CA SER A 36 -21.74 9.54 -4.65
C SER A 36 -23.10 10.22 -4.81
N ALA A 37 -23.64 10.80 -3.73
CA ALA A 37 -24.94 11.46 -3.70
C ALA A 37 -24.84 12.99 -3.60
N ASP A 38 -23.63 13.56 -3.64
CA ASP A 38 -23.36 14.99 -3.43
C ASP A 38 -22.81 15.65 -4.68
N ASP A 39 -23.69 16.37 -5.38
CA ASP A 39 -23.38 17.04 -6.64
C ASP A 39 -22.32 18.14 -6.49
N ASP A 40 -22.26 18.80 -5.33
CA ASP A 40 -21.30 19.87 -5.09
C ASP A 40 -19.88 19.29 -4.92
N VAL A 41 -19.74 18.20 -4.15
CA VAL A 41 -18.44 17.51 -4.00
C VAL A 41 -18.00 16.86 -5.31
N ILE A 42 -18.94 16.29 -6.08
CA ILE A 42 -18.65 15.78 -7.43
C ILE A 42 -18.13 16.91 -8.33
N ALA A 43 -18.73 18.10 -8.29
CA ALA A 43 -18.26 19.26 -9.06
C ALA A 43 -16.83 19.67 -8.69
N LEU A 44 -16.47 19.65 -7.40
CA LEU A 44 -15.09 19.89 -6.96
C LEU A 44 -14.10 18.88 -7.59
N LEU A 45 -14.42 17.59 -7.50
CA LEU A 45 -13.59 16.50 -8.03
C LEU A 45 -13.46 16.54 -9.56
N LEU A 46 -14.51 16.93 -10.28
CA LEU A 46 -14.45 17.09 -11.74
C LEU A 46 -13.45 18.18 -12.18
N GLY A 47 -13.13 19.13 -11.29
CA GLY A 47 -12.06 20.11 -11.49
C GLY A 47 -10.64 19.53 -11.45
N LEU A 48 -10.46 18.28 -11.03
CA LEU A 48 -9.18 17.57 -11.04
C LEU A 48 -8.99 16.74 -12.32
N PRO A 49 -7.75 16.43 -12.74
CA PRO A 49 -7.50 15.42 -13.77
C PRO A 49 -8.08 14.06 -13.37
N ARG A 50 -8.58 13.27 -14.33
CA ARG A 50 -9.23 11.97 -14.06
C ARG A 50 -8.43 11.04 -13.12
N PRO A 51 -7.10 10.87 -13.25
CA PRO A 51 -6.32 10.02 -12.34
C PRO A 51 -6.31 10.49 -10.88
N LYS A 52 -6.66 11.76 -10.62
CA LYS A 52 -6.67 12.39 -9.30
C LYS A 52 -8.05 12.42 -8.64
N ARG A 53 -9.06 11.72 -9.18
CA ARG A 53 -10.43 11.71 -8.63
C ARG A 53 -10.74 10.47 -7.79
N GLN A 54 -9.71 9.76 -7.34
CA GLN A 54 -9.86 8.47 -6.67
C GLN A 54 -10.30 8.67 -5.21
N ALA A 55 -11.18 7.79 -4.72
CA ALA A 55 -11.70 7.85 -3.35
C ALA A 55 -10.57 7.76 -2.30
N ASN A 56 -9.66 6.79 -2.47
CA ASN A 56 -8.48 6.64 -1.60
C ASN A 56 -7.62 7.90 -1.55
N LEU A 57 -7.44 8.60 -2.68
CA LEU A 57 -6.63 9.80 -2.73
C LEU A 57 -7.32 10.98 -2.00
N LEU A 58 -8.62 11.17 -2.24
CA LEU A 58 -9.40 12.22 -1.58
C LEU A 58 -9.41 12.02 -0.06
N PHE A 59 -9.72 10.81 0.39
CA PHE A 59 -9.89 10.51 1.81
C PHE A 59 -8.57 10.50 2.56
N ALA A 60 -7.48 10.03 1.94
CA ALA A 60 -6.15 10.15 2.50
C ALA A 60 -5.70 11.61 2.59
N ALA A 61 -5.91 12.41 1.53
CA ALA A 61 -5.56 13.83 1.54
C ALA A 61 -6.33 14.61 2.61
N ALA A 62 -7.65 14.41 2.72
CA ALA A 62 -8.46 15.05 3.76
C ALA A 62 -7.98 14.67 5.16
N ARG A 63 -7.74 13.37 5.43
CA ARG A 63 -7.24 12.91 6.73
C ARG A 63 -5.84 13.43 7.05
N HIS A 64 -4.94 13.42 6.07
CA HIS A 64 -3.58 13.94 6.20
C HIS A 64 -3.59 15.44 6.58
N LEU A 65 -4.53 16.20 6.04
CA LEU A 65 -4.70 17.63 6.36
C LEU A 65 -5.57 17.89 7.61
N GLY A 66 -6.03 16.85 8.30
CA GLY A 66 -6.70 16.98 9.61
C GLY A 66 -8.23 16.94 9.59
N ALA A 67 -8.87 16.45 8.53
CA ALA A 67 -10.34 16.28 8.49
C ALA A 67 -10.89 15.30 9.55
N GLY A 68 -10.03 14.51 10.19
CA GLY A 68 -10.42 13.49 11.17
C GLY A 68 -11.13 12.29 10.53
N GLU A 69 -11.90 11.57 11.34
CA GLU A 69 -12.51 10.27 11.00
C GLU A 69 -14.02 10.25 11.31
N GLY A 70 -14.65 11.43 11.20
CA GLY A 70 -16.05 11.67 11.54
C GLY A 70 -17.06 11.25 10.47
N SER A 71 -18.29 11.75 10.60
CA SER A 71 -19.36 11.47 9.63
C SER A 71 -19.05 12.07 8.26
N TYR A 72 -19.77 11.63 7.22
CA TYR A 72 -19.67 12.28 5.91
C TYR A 72 -20.03 13.78 5.97
N ALA A 73 -20.97 14.18 6.83
CA ALA A 73 -21.35 15.59 6.96
C ALA A 73 -20.19 16.45 7.50
N ASP A 74 -19.40 15.89 8.43
CA ASP A 74 -18.20 16.53 8.97
C ASP A 74 -17.13 16.65 7.87
N LEU A 75 -16.86 15.55 7.16
CA LEU A 75 -15.93 15.55 6.02
C LEU A 75 -16.36 16.58 4.97
N ARG A 76 -17.65 16.58 4.59
CA ARG A 76 -18.18 17.49 3.57
C ARG A 76 -17.90 18.94 3.95
N THR A 77 -18.28 19.33 5.17
CA THR A 77 -18.07 20.70 5.67
C THR A 77 -16.59 21.06 5.60
N TRP A 78 -15.74 20.18 6.10
CA TRP A 78 -14.29 20.37 6.10
C TRP A 78 -13.71 20.49 4.67
N LEU A 79 -14.16 19.65 3.73
CA LEU A 79 -13.73 19.70 2.32
C LEU A 79 -14.04 21.06 1.69
N PHE A 80 -15.19 21.67 1.96
CA PHE A 80 -15.52 22.99 1.42
C PHE A 80 -14.65 24.10 2.02
N GLU A 81 -14.30 24.00 3.30
CA GLU A 81 -13.44 24.96 3.99
C GLU A 81 -11.97 24.87 3.52
N HIS A 82 -11.51 23.66 3.18
CA HIS A 82 -10.10 23.37 2.91
C HIS A 82 -9.82 22.87 1.48
N TRP A 83 -10.76 23.04 0.55
CA TRP A 83 -10.66 22.42 -0.78
C TRP A 83 -9.39 22.76 -1.55
N ASN A 84 -8.89 23.99 -1.43
CA ASN A 84 -7.69 24.41 -2.15
C ASN A 84 -6.45 23.60 -1.72
N ASP A 85 -6.28 23.40 -0.42
CA ASP A 85 -5.18 22.65 0.16
C ASP A 85 -5.29 21.16 -0.20
N VAL A 86 -6.52 20.61 -0.10
CA VAL A 86 -6.82 19.23 -0.53
C VAL A 86 -6.48 19.03 -2.01
N ARG A 87 -6.94 19.93 -2.87
CA ARG A 87 -6.68 19.89 -4.30
C ARG A 87 -5.19 19.95 -4.59
N GLU A 88 -4.45 20.85 -3.94
CA GLU A 88 -3.00 20.97 -4.10
C GLU A 88 -2.30 19.67 -3.73
N LEU A 89 -2.63 19.11 -2.56
CA LEU A 89 -2.05 17.85 -2.08
C LEU A 89 -2.38 16.68 -3.02
N MET A 90 -3.64 16.56 -3.46
CA MET A 90 -4.06 15.52 -4.41
C MET A 90 -3.34 15.66 -5.76
N LEU A 91 -3.07 16.87 -6.24
CA LEU A 91 -2.30 17.09 -7.46
C LEU A 91 -0.83 16.69 -7.28
N ALA A 92 -0.23 17.00 -6.12
CA ALA A 92 1.15 16.70 -5.80
C ALA A 92 1.42 15.21 -5.48
N ARG A 93 0.45 14.50 -4.89
CA ARG A 93 0.63 13.13 -4.37
C ARG A 93 -0.10 12.08 -5.19
N ALA A 94 0.32 10.82 -5.06
CA ALA A 94 -0.36 9.67 -5.63
C ALA A 94 -0.64 8.64 -4.54
N THR A 95 -1.65 7.81 -4.76
CA THR A 95 -1.84 6.58 -3.98
C THR A 95 -0.70 5.62 -4.32
N GLN A 96 0.07 5.19 -3.31
CA GLN A 96 1.16 4.25 -3.48
C GLN A 96 1.07 3.17 -2.40
N THR A 97 0.72 1.94 -2.82
CA THR A 97 0.48 0.82 -1.90
C THR A 97 1.62 -0.18 -1.98
N ASN A 98 2.70 0.09 -1.26
CA ASN A 98 3.87 -0.79 -1.12
C ASN A 98 3.74 -1.61 0.17
N GLU A 99 2.81 -2.57 0.12
CA GLU A 99 2.38 -3.41 1.23
C GLU A 99 3.38 -4.56 1.47
N ALA A 100 4.17 -4.46 2.54
CA ALA A 100 5.15 -5.46 2.96
C ALA A 100 4.56 -6.87 3.13
N GLY A 101 3.25 -6.99 3.41
CA GLY A 101 2.56 -8.28 3.47
C GLY A 101 2.68 -9.13 2.19
N ARG A 102 2.93 -8.52 1.04
CA ARG A 102 3.18 -9.26 -0.22
C ARG A 102 4.44 -10.11 -0.17
N CYS A 103 5.42 -9.78 0.68
CA CYS A 103 6.61 -10.62 0.82
C CYS A 103 6.24 -12.04 1.25
N ALA A 104 5.19 -12.24 2.05
CA ALA A 104 4.80 -13.57 2.51
C ALA A 104 4.33 -14.48 1.38
N THR A 105 3.67 -13.92 0.36
CA THR A 105 3.23 -14.68 -0.81
C THR A 105 4.35 -14.89 -1.83
N LEU A 106 5.35 -14.01 -1.85
CA LEU A 106 6.51 -14.10 -2.75
C LEU A 106 7.62 -15.00 -2.19
N LEU A 107 7.76 -15.09 -0.87
CA LEU A 107 8.84 -15.83 -0.20
C LEU A 107 8.97 -17.30 -0.67
N PRO A 108 7.88 -18.09 -0.84
CA PRO A 108 8.00 -19.46 -1.34
C PRO A 108 8.60 -19.55 -2.74
N ALA A 109 8.39 -18.55 -3.59
CA ALA A 109 9.02 -18.51 -4.91
C ALA A 109 10.50 -18.08 -4.82
N LEU A 110 10.80 -17.06 -4.02
CA LEU A 110 12.15 -16.54 -3.84
C LEU A 110 13.12 -17.59 -3.28
N THR A 111 12.66 -18.43 -2.34
CA THR A 111 13.49 -19.46 -1.70
C THR A 111 13.85 -20.63 -2.63
N ARG A 112 13.16 -20.77 -3.77
CA ARG A 112 13.46 -21.76 -4.81
C ARG A 112 14.56 -21.31 -5.76
N ILE A 113 14.93 -20.04 -5.75
CA ILE A 113 16.00 -19.48 -6.57
C ILE A 113 17.33 -19.69 -5.82
N PRO A 114 18.36 -20.30 -6.44
CA PRO A 114 19.69 -20.39 -5.84
C PRO A 114 20.23 -19.00 -5.53
N GLY A 115 20.68 -18.79 -4.30
CA GLY A 115 21.18 -17.49 -3.83
C GLY A 115 22.69 -17.29 -4.02
N PRO A 116 23.19 -16.11 -3.64
CA PRO A 116 22.42 -14.96 -3.11
C PRO A 116 21.59 -14.27 -4.20
N LEU A 117 20.51 -13.59 -3.79
CA LEU A 117 19.60 -12.88 -4.69
C LEU A 117 19.98 -11.41 -4.84
N ALA A 118 19.81 -10.90 -6.06
CA ALA A 118 19.68 -9.47 -6.34
C ALA A 118 18.22 -9.18 -6.69
N LEU A 119 17.59 -8.24 -5.98
CA LEU A 119 16.18 -7.91 -6.13
C LEU A 119 16.00 -6.55 -6.80
N ILE A 120 15.18 -6.51 -7.85
CA ILE A 120 14.70 -5.27 -8.47
C ILE A 120 13.17 -5.25 -8.36
N GLU A 121 12.62 -4.29 -7.62
CA GLU A 121 11.16 -4.04 -7.55
C GLU A 121 10.76 -2.93 -8.52
N VAL A 122 9.68 -3.15 -9.27
CA VAL A 122 9.09 -2.13 -10.17
C VAL A 122 7.81 -1.60 -9.54
N GLY A 123 7.67 -0.28 -9.48
CA GLY A 123 6.63 0.36 -8.67
C GLY A 123 6.97 0.27 -7.17
N ALA A 124 8.24 0.44 -6.84
CA ALA A 124 8.76 0.16 -5.51
C ALA A 124 8.26 1.12 -4.43
N SER A 125 7.74 2.30 -4.76
CA SER A 125 7.35 3.34 -3.81
C SER A 125 8.48 3.64 -2.79
N ALA A 126 8.35 3.17 -1.55
CA ALA A 126 9.33 3.29 -0.47
C ALA A 126 10.24 2.06 -0.30
N GLY A 127 10.10 1.04 -1.16
CA GLY A 127 10.95 -0.14 -1.21
C GLY A 127 10.70 -1.20 -0.12
N LEU A 128 9.56 -1.18 0.56
CA LEU A 128 9.24 -2.09 1.65
C LEU A 128 9.17 -3.57 1.21
N CYS A 129 8.83 -3.86 -0.05
CA CYS A 129 8.86 -5.25 -0.54
C CYS A 129 10.28 -5.73 -0.92
N LEU A 130 11.31 -4.88 -0.86
CA LEU A 130 12.71 -5.24 -1.10
C LEU A 130 13.39 -5.89 0.12
N TYR A 131 12.66 -6.11 1.22
CA TYR A 131 13.20 -6.63 2.47
C TYR A 131 12.67 -8.02 2.87
N PRO A 132 12.48 -8.98 1.93
CA PRO A 132 11.93 -10.27 2.30
C PRO A 132 12.86 -11.06 3.25
N ASP A 133 14.15 -10.74 3.29
CA ASP A 133 15.17 -11.30 4.18
C ASP A 133 15.20 -10.67 5.60
N ARG A 134 14.48 -9.55 5.82
CA ARG A 134 14.47 -8.81 7.11
C ARG A 134 13.16 -8.87 7.86
N TYR A 135 12.17 -9.61 7.34
CA TYR A 135 10.87 -9.81 7.97
C TYR A 135 10.77 -11.21 8.55
N SER A 136 9.96 -11.37 9.59
CA SER A 136 9.58 -12.67 10.13
C SER A 136 8.31 -13.15 9.44
N TYR A 137 8.18 -14.46 9.27
CA TYR A 137 7.05 -15.09 8.59
C TYR A 137 6.46 -16.18 9.44
N ARG A 138 5.13 -16.25 9.47
CA ARG A 138 4.39 -17.36 10.06
C ARG A 138 3.55 -18.01 8.99
N PHE A 139 3.93 -19.21 8.59
CA PHE A 139 3.17 -20.01 7.63
C PHE A 139 2.32 -21.03 8.36
N THR A 140 1.07 -21.14 7.96
CA THR A 140 0.16 -22.24 8.31
C THR A 140 -0.18 -23.01 7.04
N VAL A 141 -0.10 -24.33 7.05
CA VAL A 141 -0.44 -25.16 5.89
C VAL A 141 -1.80 -25.81 6.08
N THR A 142 -2.64 -25.74 5.05
CA THR A 142 -3.90 -26.47 4.95
C THR A 142 -3.88 -27.44 3.76
N GLU A 143 -4.24 -28.71 3.97
CA GLU A 143 -4.44 -29.67 2.88
C GLU A 143 -5.83 -29.47 2.25
N ALA A 144 -5.91 -29.54 0.91
CA ALA A 144 -7.16 -29.37 0.18
C ALA A 144 -8.23 -30.44 0.47
N THR A 145 -7.88 -31.56 1.10
CA THR A 145 -8.80 -32.66 1.42
C THR A 145 -9.60 -32.45 2.70
N GLY A 146 -9.43 -31.33 3.41
CA GLY A 146 -10.18 -31.04 4.65
C GLY A 146 -9.77 -31.91 5.84
N THR A 147 -8.69 -32.69 5.69
CA THR A 147 -7.99 -33.33 6.79
C THR A 147 -7.04 -32.30 7.41
N GLU A 148 -7.37 -31.84 8.62
CA GLU A 148 -6.58 -30.90 9.40
C GLU A 148 -5.18 -31.48 9.69
N PHE A 149 -4.22 -31.21 8.80
CA PHE A 149 -2.80 -31.26 9.13
C PHE A 149 -2.31 -29.83 9.28
N GLU A 150 -2.44 -29.28 10.49
CA GLU A 150 -1.89 -27.98 10.82
C GLU A 150 -0.38 -28.13 11.04
N GLN A 151 0.40 -27.86 9.99
CA GLN A 151 1.82 -27.58 10.13
C GLN A 151 2.01 -26.07 10.16
N SER A 152 2.63 -25.57 11.23
CA SER A 152 3.06 -24.19 11.32
C SER A 152 4.58 -24.09 11.29
N THR A 153 5.08 -23.05 10.64
CA THR A 153 6.50 -22.73 10.59
C THR A 153 6.67 -21.24 10.82
N THR A 154 7.66 -20.90 11.64
CA THR A 154 8.12 -19.53 11.81
C THR A 154 9.52 -19.42 11.24
N LEU A 155 9.73 -18.42 10.39
CA LEU A 155 11.03 -18.07 9.85
C LEU A 155 11.39 -16.67 10.31
N ASP A 156 12.54 -16.54 10.94
CA ASP A 156 13.07 -15.27 11.43
C ASP A 156 14.34 -14.88 10.66
N PRO A 157 14.63 -13.57 10.54
CA PRO A 157 15.94 -13.08 10.12
C PRO A 157 17.11 -13.66 10.92
N ALA A 158 18.30 -13.65 10.32
CA ALA A 158 19.50 -14.22 10.94
C ALA A 158 19.94 -13.51 12.25
N ASP A 159 19.53 -12.26 12.43
CA ASP A 159 19.73 -11.44 13.63
C ASP A 159 18.60 -11.57 14.67
N GLY A 160 17.61 -12.44 14.41
CA GLY A 160 16.51 -12.76 15.31
C GLY A 160 15.14 -12.30 14.80
N PRO A 161 14.08 -12.48 15.61
CA PRO A 161 12.72 -12.13 15.21
C PRO A 161 12.56 -10.65 14.84
N SER A 162 11.89 -10.40 13.72
CA SER A 162 11.59 -9.06 13.21
C SER A 162 10.35 -8.47 13.89
N ALA A 163 10.31 -7.15 14.01
CA ALA A 163 9.09 -6.42 14.38
C ALA A 163 8.00 -6.53 13.30
N VAL A 164 8.37 -6.91 12.06
CA VAL A 164 7.43 -7.21 10.98
C VAL A 164 7.21 -8.71 10.95
N VAL A 165 6.05 -9.16 11.43
CA VAL A 165 5.61 -10.56 11.34
C VAL A 165 4.52 -10.66 10.28
N LEU A 166 4.75 -11.51 9.28
CA LEU A 166 3.84 -11.71 8.16
C LEU A 166 3.22 -13.10 8.23
N ASP A 167 1.93 -13.15 8.57
CA ASP A 167 1.15 -14.39 8.55
C ASP A 167 0.70 -14.71 7.11
N CYS A 168 0.82 -15.98 6.72
CA CYS A 168 0.34 -16.46 5.42
C CYS A 168 -0.12 -17.92 5.50
N GLU A 169 -1.34 -18.16 5.07
CA GLU A 169 -1.85 -19.52 4.88
C GLU A 169 -1.38 -20.04 3.52
N LEU A 170 -0.84 -21.25 3.52
CA LEU A 170 -0.38 -21.99 2.36
C LEU A 170 -1.32 -23.15 2.11
N THR A 171 -1.77 -23.31 0.87
CA THR A 171 -2.59 -24.45 0.45
C THR A 171 -1.88 -25.19 -0.68
N ASN A 172 -1.73 -26.51 -0.54
CA ASN A 172 -1.11 -27.38 -1.56
C ASN A 172 0.30 -26.95 -2.01
N THR A 173 1.09 -26.35 -1.13
CA THR A 173 2.48 -25.96 -1.44
C THR A 173 3.41 -26.31 -0.28
N ALA A 174 4.68 -26.53 -0.60
CA ALA A 174 5.70 -26.75 0.41
C ALA A 174 5.94 -25.47 1.23
N VAL A 175 6.21 -25.67 2.52
CA VAL A 175 6.60 -24.61 3.44
C VAL A 175 8.05 -24.20 3.15
N PRO A 176 8.36 -22.90 3.07
CA PRO A 176 9.74 -22.45 3.00
C PRO A 176 10.51 -22.83 4.29
N GLU A 177 11.73 -23.36 4.16
CA GLU A 177 12.54 -23.79 5.31
C GLU A 177 13.49 -22.70 5.82
N ARG A 178 13.70 -21.65 5.02
CA ARG A 178 14.66 -20.57 5.29
C ARG A 178 14.24 -19.29 4.57
N LEU A 179 14.76 -18.16 5.03
CA LEU A 179 14.69 -16.90 4.28
C LEU A 179 15.69 -16.89 3.11
N PRO A 180 15.42 -16.13 2.03
CA PRO A 180 16.41 -15.90 0.99
C PRO A 180 17.56 -15.04 1.52
N GLU A 181 18.76 -15.28 0.99
CA GLU A 181 19.88 -14.35 1.17
C GLU A 181 19.77 -13.29 0.08
N VAL A 182 19.63 -12.01 0.47
CA VAL A 182 19.54 -10.88 -0.47
C VAL A 182 20.84 -10.08 -0.39
N ALA A 183 21.71 -10.23 -1.39
CA ALA A 183 23.00 -9.55 -1.45
C ALA A 183 22.88 -8.13 -2.03
N TRP A 184 21.84 -7.85 -2.80
CA TRP A 184 21.63 -6.55 -3.42
C TRP A 184 20.15 -6.26 -3.63
N ARG A 185 19.72 -5.00 -3.47
CA ARG A 185 18.31 -4.59 -3.63
C ARG A 185 18.19 -3.18 -4.21
N ALA A 186 17.34 -3.03 -5.22
CA ALA A 186 16.98 -1.73 -5.79
C ALA A 186 15.51 -1.67 -6.21
N GLY A 187 14.97 -0.47 -6.29
CA GLY A 187 13.60 -0.23 -6.72
C GLY A 187 13.52 0.85 -7.79
N ILE A 188 12.63 0.66 -8.76
CA ILE A 188 12.28 1.67 -9.76
C ILE A 188 10.85 2.12 -9.47
N ASP A 189 10.63 3.43 -9.40
CA ASP A 189 9.28 4.00 -9.28
C ASP A 189 9.19 5.34 -10.02
N LEU A 190 7.99 5.70 -10.49
CA LEU A 190 7.76 7.01 -11.11
C LEU A 190 7.83 8.15 -10.06
N ASN A 191 7.51 7.83 -8.81
CA ASN A 191 7.56 8.73 -7.66
C ASN A 191 8.09 7.97 -6.43
N PRO A 192 9.38 7.61 -6.38
CA PRO A 192 9.93 6.95 -5.21
C PRO A 192 9.76 7.83 -3.97
N LEU A 193 9.43 7.19 -2.84
CA LEU A 193 9.22 7.86 -1.57
C LEU A 193 10.42 7.63 -0.67
N ASP A 194 10.91 8.73 -0.09
CA ASP A 194 11.95 8.68 0.93
C ASP A 194 11.31 8.37 2.28
N ILE A 195 11.55 7.15 2.78
CA ILE A 195 10.98 6.69 4.05
C ILE A 195 11.61 7.35 5.28
N THR A 196 12.78 7.98 5.11
CA THR A 196 13.46 8.73 6.17
C THR A 196 12.82 10.11 6.38
N ASP A 197 12.15 10.64 5.36
CA ASP A 197 11.36 11.86 5.42
C ASP A 197 10.07 11.62 6.22
N ALA A 198 9.83 12.47 7.23
CA ALA A 198 8.68 12.33 8.13
C ALA A 198 7.34 12.56 7.42
N ASP A 199 7.27 13.55 6.53
CA ASP A 199 6.04 13.93 5.81
C ASP A 199 5.66 12.85 4.78
N GLN A 200 6.63 12.29 4.07
CA GLN A 200 6.39 11.19 3.12
C GLN A 200 5.94 9.91 3.82
N ARG A 201 6.50 9.60 4.98
CA ARG A 201 6.06 8.49 5.83
C ARG A 201 4.67 8.72 6.41
N GLU A 202 4.36 9.96 6.82
CA GLU A 202 3.02 10.32 7.27
C GLU A 202 2.01 10.19 6.13
N TRP A 203 2.35 10.64 4.92
CA TRP A 203 1.53 10.44 3.72
C TRP A 203 1.21 8.96 3.48
N LEU A 204 2.22 8.08 3.50
CA LEU A 204 2.01 6.63 3.39
C LEU A 204 1.08 6.09 4.48
N THR A 205 1.20 6.61 5.70
CA THR A 205 0.35 6.24 6.83
C THR A 205 -1.09 6.69 6.61
N SER A 206 -1.31 7.88 6.03
CA SER A 206 -2.65 8.41 5.70
C SER A 206 -3.36 7.60 4.61
N LEU A 207 -2.61 6.89 3.75
CA LEU A 207 -3.17 5.95 2.77
C LEU A 207 -3.74 4.67 3.40
N ILE A 208 -3.39 4.37 4.66
CA ILE A 208 -3.98 3.26 5.40
C ILE A 208 -5.32 3.69 5.99
N TRP A 209 -6.35 2.91 5.66
CA TRP A 209 -7.73 3.20 6.04
C TRP A 209 -7.87 3.25 7.57
N PRO A 210 -8.80 4.06 8.11
CA PRO A 210 -8.90 4.31 9.55
C PRO A 210 -8.83 3.02 10.40
N GLU A 211 -9.62 2.03 10.03
CA GLU A 211 -9.82 0.78 10.76
C GLU A 211 -8.71 -0.25 10.55
N HIS A 212 -7.80 -0.03 9.60
CA HIS A 212 -6.75 -1.00 9.24
C HIS A 212 -5.51 -0.87 10.15
N GLN A 213 -5.72 -0.94 11.47
CA GLN A 213 -4.65 -0.75 12.47
C GLN A 213 -3.47 -1.71 12.29
N ALA A 214 -3.73 -3.01 12.07
CA ALA A 214 -2.67 -3.99 11.84
C ALA A 214 -1.82 -3.67 10.59
N ARG A 215 -2.44 -3.11 9.53
CA ARG A 215 -1.71 -2.67 8.33
C ARG A 215 -0.87 -1.45 8.62
N ARG A 216 -1.37 -0.53 9.44
CA ARG A 216 -0.65 0.67 9.89
C ARG A 216 0.57 0.32 10.72
N GLU A 217 0.43 -0.58 11.68
CA GLU A 217 1.54 -1.06 12.51
C GLU A 217 2.61 -1.76 11.67
N ARG A 218 2.19 -2.63 10.75
CA ARG A 218 3.11 -3.29 9.81
C ARG A 218 3.83 -2.28 8.91
N LEU A 219 3.13 -1.27 8.38
CA LEU A 219 3.74 -0.21 7.58
C LEU A 219 4.83 0.52 8.38
N LEU A 220 4.54 0.93 9.62
CA LEU A 220 5.49 1.66 10.45
C LEU A 220 6.71 0.81 10.85
N ALA A 221 6.50 -0.47 11.14
CA ALA A 221 7.58 -1.41 11.43
C ALA A 221 8.46 -1.66 10.19
N ALA A 222 7.85 -1.91 9.03
CA ALA A 222 8.57 -2.09 7.76
C ALA A 222 9.33 -0.81 7.36
N ALA A 223 8.71 0.35 7.53
CA ALA A 223 9.33 1.65 7.30
C ALA A 223 10.55 1.87 8.20
N SER A 224 10.51 1.42 9.45
CA SER A 224 11.64 1.55 10.37
C SER A 224 12.83 0.68 9.94
N ILE A 225 12.57 -0.53 9.43
CA ILE A 225 13.60 -1.41 8.86
C ILE A 225 14.21 -0.78 7.61
N ALA A 226 13.38 -0.31 6.67
CA ALA A 226 13.85 0.34 5.45
C ALA A 226 14.61 1.64 5.74
N ALA A 227 14.18 2.45 6.71
CA ALA A 227 14.88 3.68 7.09
C ALA A 227 16.27 3.43 7.71
N ALA A 228 16.48 2.27 8.35
CA ALA A 228 17.76 1.93 8.97
C ALA A 228 18.84 1.50 7.95
N ASP A 229 18.41 0.92 6.83
CA ASP A 229 19.28 0.51 5.71
C ASP A 229 18.56 0.78 4.38
N PRO A 230 18.46 2.05 3.94
CA PRO A 230 17.62 2.43 2.80
C PRO A 230 17.97 1.71 1.50
N PRO A 231 16.97 1.28 0.71
CA PRO A 231 17.24 0.58 -0.54
C PRO A 231 17.68 1.59 -1.60
N HIS A 232 18.35 1.12 -2.64
CA HIS A 232 18.64 1.98 -3.79
C HIS A 232 17.35 2.22 -4.60
N LEU A 233 16.72 3.38 -4.42
CA LEU A 233 15.51 3.76 -5.15
C LEU A 233 15.85 4.74 -6.28
N VAL A 234 15.46 4.38 -7.50
CA VAL A 234 15.64 5.20 -8.70
C VAL A 234 14.28 5.69 -9.17
N ARG A 235 14.22 7.00 -9.43
CA ARG A 235 13.07 7.59 -10.12
C ARG A 235 13.18 7.30 -11.61
N GLY A 236 12.22 6.59 -12.17
CA GLY A 236 12.22 6.27 -13.60
C GLY A 236 11.08 5.39 -14.05
N ASP A 237 10.91 5.30 -15.37
CA ASP A 237 10.05 4.30 -15.99
C ASP A 237 10.81 2.97 -16.10
N LEU A 238 10.08 1.86 -15.95
CA LEU A 238 10.62 0.51 -16.10
C LEU A 238 11.36 0.35 -17.44
N LEU A 239 10.74 0.80 -18.52
CA LEU A 239 11.22 0.58 -19.89
C LEU A 239 12.56 1.26 -20.15
N ASP A 240 12.85 2.34 -19.43
CA ASP A 240 14.05 3.15 -19.62
C ASP A 240 15.15 2.83 -18.59
N THR A 241 14.79 2.33 -17.41
CA THR A 241 15.67 2.35 -16.23
C THR A 241 16.17 0.97 -15.80
N VAL A 242 15.48 -0.12 -16.18
CA VAL A 242 15.84 -1.45 -15.66
C VAL A 242 17.19 -1.95 -16.14
N GLU A 243 17.58 -1.62 -17.37
CA GLU A 243 18.86 -2.06 -17.93
C GLU A 243 20.05 -1.50 -17.16
N SER A 244 19.98 -0.26 -16.66
CA SER A 244 21.07 0.32 -15.88
C SER A 244 21.22 -0.37 -14.53
N LEU A 245 20.11 -0.69 -13.86
CA LEU A 245 20.14 -1.41 -12.57
C LEU A 245 20.62 -2.85 -12.73
N LEU A 246 20.24 -3.52 -13.82
CA LEU A 246 20.75 -4.87 -14.12
C LEU A 246 22.26 -4.89 -14.34
N ALA A 247 22.86 -3.79 -14.79
CA ALA A 247 24.31 -3.68 -14.99
C ALA A 247 25.10 -3.44 -13.69
N GLU A 248 24.41 -3.16 -12.57
CA GLU A 248 25.02 -2.93 -11.25
C GLU A 248 25.19 -4.21 -10.42
N VAL A 249 24.66 -5.35 -10.91
CA VAL A 249 24.58 -6.64 -10.22
C VAL A 249 25.62 -7.63 -10.72
#